data_AF-A0A6N2TZ91-F1
#
_entry.id   AF-A0A6N2TZ91-F1
#
_cell.length_a   1.000
_cell.length_b   1.000
_cell.length_c   1.000
_cell.angle_alpha   90.00
_cell.angle_beta   90.00
_cell.angle_gamma   90.00
#
_symmetry.space_group_name_H-M   'P 1'
#
loop_
_entity.id
_entity.type
_entity.pdbx_description
1 polymer ?
#
loop_
_entity_poly.entity_id
_entity_poly.type
_entity_poly.pdbx_seq_one_letter_code
_entity_poly.pdbx_strand_id
1 'polypeptide(L)'
;MDKETLIRIAEELHQGAFDAKAYYLIMQQYRKNQRNYAEEMKVSPAFYHTVYDALMKACFMEIAKLYDTSNGVVSIGTLLVKCEGNQDLFPKYRETLTVDHDGTTFFYPIPYQHQLKPQEECFFKDRVEADRKLFAGFDIPDAANAPVRVDLTFPEFLALYQKRFNALSKKRENIRMQRNKLYAHNDEQRILSNENLTDRYPILYPDIQEMIDFALDCTGLILGVLTDVNRATQYSNIDDWEGTLMLARLGLKYQEYDFQQSEKAFEAEMQRQLGGNDNGELQ
;
A
#
# COMPACT_ATOMS: atom_id res chain seq x y z
N MET A 1 -0.08 25.72 -17.78
CA MET A 1 0.83 25.49 -16.63
C MET A 1 2.11 24.91 -17.19
N ASP A 2 3.27 25.23 -16.65
CA ASP A 2 4.53 24.67 -17.16
C ASP A 2 4.75 23.21 -16.70
N LYS A 3 5.65 22.52 -17.41
CA LYS A 3 5.99 21.12 -17.18
C LYS A 3 6.56 20.86 -15.79
N GLU A 4 7.44 21.73 -15.28
CA GLU A 4 8.11 21.55 -13.98
C GLU A 4 7.12 21.66 -12.82
N THR A 5 6.18 22.60 -12.90
CA THR A 5 5.10 22.74 -11.91
C THR A 5 4.25 21.48 -11.84
N LEU A 6 3.91 20.88 -12.99
CA LEU A 6 3.11 19.65 -13.03
C LEU A 6 3.89 18.45 -12.48
N ILE A 7 5.18 18.34 -12.80
CA ILE A 7 6.08 17.32 -12.24
C ILE A 7 6.11 17.42 -10.72
N ARG A 8 6.37 18.61 -10.16
CA ARG A 8 6.45 18.81 -8.70
C ARG A 8 5.14 18.42 -7.99
N ILE A 9 4.00 18.74 -8.58
CA ILE A 9 2.69 18.32 -8.06
C ILE A 9 2.57 16.79 -8.07
N ALA A 10 2.96 16.14 -9.17
CA ALA A 10 2.89 14.69 -9.28
C ALA A 10 3.88 14.00 -8.32
N GLU A 11 5.07 14.56 -8.09
CA GLU A 11 6.06 14.04 -7.13
C GLU A 11 5.55 14.11 -5.69
N GLU A 12 4.96 15.23 -5.28
CA GLU A 12 4.40 15.38 -3.92
C GLU A 12 3.27 14.37 -3.67
N LEU A 13 2.37 14.21 -4.65
CA LEU A 13 1.29 13.22 -4.57
C LEU A 13 1.82 11.78 -4.62
N HIS A 14 2.88 11.53 -5.39
CA HIS A 14 3.53 10.22 -5.44
C HIS A 14 4.12 9.86 -4.09
N GLN A 15 4.81 10.81 -3.44
CA GLN A 15 5.39 10.60 -2.11
C GLN A 15 4.30 10.29 -1.07
N GLY A 16 3.18 11.02 -1.06
CA GLY A 16 2.06 10.71 -0.16
C GLY A 16 1.47 9.31 -0.39
N ALA A 17 1.37 8.87 -1.65
CA ALA A 17 0.90 7.53 -1.99
C ALA A 17 1.93 6.45 -1.61
N PHE A 18 3.22 6.75 -1.77
CA PHE A 18 4.33 5.89 -1.38
C PHE A 18 4.38 5.69 0.15
N ASP A 19 4.23 6.76 0.92
CA ASP A 19 4.19 6.70 2.39
C ASP A 19 2.96 5.91 2.86
N ALA A 20 1.79 6.16 2.28
CA ALA A 20 0.58 5.38 2.56
C ALA A 20 0.79 3.89 2.29
N LYS A 21 1.48 3.53 1.19
CA LYS A 21 1.83 2.14 0.87
C LYS A 21 2.75 1.54 1.91
N ALA A 22 3.78 2.26 2.35
CA ALA A 22 4.69 1.79 3.38
C ALA A 22 3.95 1.49 4.69
N TYR A 23 3.12 2.43 5.17
CA TYR A 23 2.31 2.21 6.37
C TYR A 23 1.37 1.01 6.23
N TYR A 24 0.70 0.90 5.07
CA TYR A 24 -0.19 -0.23 4.77
C TYR A 24 0.54 -1.58 4.81
N LEU A 25 1.72 -1.67 4.20
CA LEU A 25 2.51 -2.90 4.15
C LEU A 25 3.05 -3.30 5.53
N ILE A 26 3.47 -2.34 6.36
CA ILE A 26 3.86 -2.62 7.74
C ILE A 26 2.65 -3.12 8.54
N MET A 27 1.47 -2.49 8.41
CA MET A 27 0.24 -2.98 9.07
C MET A 27 -0.16 -4.39 8.62
N GLN A 28 0.09 -4.77 7.36
CA GLN A 28 -0.12 -6.15 6.90
C GLN A 28 0.84 -7.12 7.58
N GLN A 29 2.10 -6.72 7.78
CA GLN A 29 3.06 -7.51 8.54
C GLN A 29 2.63 -7.71 9.99
N TYR A 30 1.97 -6.74 10.63
CA TYR A 30 1.46 -6.94 12.00
C TYR A 30 0.53 -8.15 12.08
N ARG A 31 -0.36 -8.33 11.09
CA ARG A 31 -1.26 -9.48 11.03
C ARG A 31 -0.51 -10.79 10.81
N LYS A 32 0.49 -10.80 9.92
CA LYS A 32 1.35 -11.96 9.66
C LYS A 32 2.14 -12.34 10.91
N ASN A 33 2.80 -11.36 11.53
CA ASN A 33 3.73 -11.54 12.62
C ASN A 33 3.02 -11.80 13.94
N GLN A 34 1.84 -11.25 14.19
CA GLN A 34 1.03 -11.62 15.35
C GLN A 34 0.66 -13.11 15.35
N ARG A 35 0.51 -13.74 14.18
CA ARG A 35 0.27 -15.19 14.07
C ARG A 35 1.53 -16.01 14.31
N ASN A 36 2.66 -15.55 13.80
CA ASN A 36 3.90 -16.33 13.75
C ASN A 36 4.86 -16.05 14.92
N TYR A 37 4.74 -14.89 15.56
CA TYR A 37 5.69 -14.32 16.51
C TYR A 37 4.98 -13.62 17.70
N ALA A 38 3.88 -14.21 18.17
CA ALA A 38 3.07 -13.62 19.23
C ALA A 38 3.84 -13.40 20.55
N GLU A 39 4.68 -14.37 20.94
CA GLU A 39 5.45 -14.29 22.19
C GLU A 39 6.56 -13.24 22.11
N GLU A 40 7.20 -13.12 20.96
CA GLU A 40 8.23 -12.11 20.68
C GLU A 40 7.64 -10.71 20.70
N MET A 41 6.43 -10.53 20.17
CA MET A 41 5.73 -9.25 20.23
C MET A 41 5.29 -8.89 21.66
N LYS A 42 4.99 -9.86 22.52
CA LYS A 42 4.66 -9.63 23.93
C LYS A 42 5.83 -9.12 24.77
N VAL A 43 7.07 -9.13 24.24
CA VAL A 43 8.22 -8.52 24.91
C VAL A 43 8.06 -6.99 25.03
N SER A 44 7.30 -6.35 24.12
CA SER A 44 7.09 -4.90 24.13
C SER A 44 5.67 -4.53 23.68
N PRO A 45 4.63 -4.92 24.44
CA PRO A 45 3.24 -4.84 23.99
C PRO A 45 2.77 -3.40 23.78
N ALA A 46 3.19 -2.47 24.66
CA ALA A 46 2.87 -1.06 24.54
C ALA A 46 3.46 -0.46 23.26
N PHE A 47 4.72 -0.77 22.93
CA PHE A 47 5.37 -0.31 21.70
C PHE A 47 4.59 -0.75 20.46
N TYR A 48 4.31 -2.05 20.33
CA TYR A 48 3.62 -2.57 19.16
C TYR A 48 2.22 -2.00 19.01
N HIS A 49 1.48 -1.84 20.11
CA HIS A 49 0.15 -1.22 20.10
C HIS A 49 0.21 0.24 19.66
N THR A 50 1.08 1.05 20.27
CA THR A 50 1.23 2.47 19.94
C THR A 50 1.67 2.68 18.49
N VAL A 51 2.63 1.89 18.00
CA VAL A 51 3.11 1.99 16.61
C VAL A 51 2.01 1.60 15.62
N TYR A 52 1.27 0.52 15.89
CA TYR A 52 0.16 0.12 15.02
C TYR A 52 -0.91 1.21 14.90
N ASP A 53 -1.31 1.81 16.03
CA ASP A 53 -2.29 2.90 16.05
C ASP A 53 -1.78 4.15 15.32
N ALA A 54 -0.49 4.47 15.47
CA ALA A 54 0.13 5.57 14.76
C ALA A 54 0.16 5.32 13.24
N LEU A 55 0.53 4.12 12.81
CA LEU A 55 0.54 3.71 11.39
C LEU A 55 -0.86 3.78 10.78
N MET A 56 -1.88 3.31 11.51
CA MET A 56 -3.27 3.37 11.05
C MET A 56 -3.70 4.82 10.80
N LYS A 57 -3.45 5.72 11.77
CA LYS A 57 -3.78 7.15 11.66
C LYS A 57 -3.02 7.82 10.52
N ALA A 58 -1.72 7.55 10.40
CA ALA A 58 -0.87 8.10 9.34
C ALA A 58 -1.32 7.64 7.95
N CYS A 59 -1.50 6.33 7.76
CA CYS A 59 -2.02 5.76 6.51
C CYS A 59 -3.35 6.37 6.12
N PHE A 60 -4.28 6.47 7.07
CA PHE A 60 -5.59 7.04 6.81
C PHE A 60 -5.50 8.53 6.41
N MET A 61 -4.66 9.30 7.10
CA MET A 61 -4.47 10.72 6.81
C MET A 61 -3.85 10.94 5.43
N GLU A 62 -2.84 10.16 5.03
CA GLU A 62 -2.25 10.25 3.69
C GLU A 62 -3.30 10.03 2.60
N ILE A 63 -4.11 8.98 2.72
CA ILE A 63 -5.16 8.70 1.73
C ILE A 63 -6.20 9.82 1.73
N ALA A 64 -6.57 10.34 2.91
CA ALA A 64 -7.53 11.42 2.98
C ALA A 64 -7.02 12.71 2.29
N LYS A 65 -5.71 12.99 2.35
CA LYS A 65 -5.08 14.10 1.59
C LYS A 65 -5.08 13.82 0.08
N LEU A 66 -4.65 12.62 -0.33
CA LEU A 66 -4.56 12.23 -1.75
C LEU A 66 -5.90 12.33 -2.49
N TYR A 67 -7.01 12.20 -1.77
CA TYR A 67 -8.35 12.19 -2.34
C TYR A 67 -9.22 13.37 -1.89
N ASP A 68 -8.63 14.39 -1.29
CA ASP A 68 -9.35 15.58 -0.85
C ASP A 68 -9.98 16.33 -2.04
N THR A 69 -11.18 16.85 -1.82
CA THR A 69 -11.94 17.66 -2.78
C THR A 69 -12.15 19.08 -2.29
N SER A 70 -11.53 19.46 -1.18
CA SER A 70 -11.62 20.80 -0.61
C SER A 70 -10.97 21.83 -1.52
N ASN A 71 -11.55 23.03 -1.58
CA ASN A 71 -11.05 24.10 -2.45
C ASN A 71 -9.60 24.46 -2.10
N GLY A 72 -8.77 24.61 -3.14
CA GLY A 72 -7.34 24.97 -2.99
C GLY A 72 -6.41 23.81 -2.62
N VAL A 73 -6.93 22.60 -2.43
CA VAL A 73 -6.12 21.41 -2.16
C VAL A 73 -5.70 20.72 -3.46
N VAL A 74 -4.45 20.26 -3.50
CA VAL A 74 -3.91 19.45 -4.59
C VAL A 74 -4.10 17.98 -4.22
N SER A 75 -4.86 17.24 -5.03
CA SER A 75 -5.17 15.82 -4.85
C SER A 75 -5.02 15.08 -6.19
N ILE A 76 -5.20 13.76 -6.18
CA ILE A 76 -5.21 12.95 -7.41
C ILE A 76 -6.25 13.47 -8.41
N GLY A 77 -7.43 13.88 -7.94
CA GLY A 77 -8.45 14.48 -8.79
C GLY A 77 -7.98 15.78 -9.43
N THR A 78 -7.38 16.67 -8.64
CA THR A 78 -6.81 17.94 -9.13
C THR A 78 -5.68 17.68 -10.12
N LEU A 79 -4.83 16.67 -9.90
CA LEU A 79 -3.76 16.27 -10.82
C LEU A 79 -4.32 15.81 -12.17
N LEU A 80 -5.37 14.97 -12.18
CA LEU A 80 -6.00 14.49 -13.41
C LEU A 80 -6.60 15.65 -14.23
N VAL A 81 -7.30 16.58 -13.58
CA VAL A 81 -7.84 17.80 -14.22
C VAL A 81 -6.72 18.67 -14.78
N LYS A 82 -5.62 18.81 -14.04
CA LYS A 82 -4.43 19.53 -14.51
C LYS A 82 -3.80 18.86 -15.73
N CYS A 83 -3.72 17.53 -15.78
CA CYS A 83 -3.20 16.83 -16.95
C CYS A 83 -4.12 17.02 -18.16
N GLU A 84 -5.44 16.96 -17.96
CA GLU A 84 -6.43 17.17 -19.03
C GLU A 84 -6.33 18.57 -19.64
N GLY A 85 -6.14 19.59 -18.81
CA GLY A 85 -5.98 20.97 -19.27
C GLY A 85 -4.60 21.30 -19.86
N ASN A 86 -3.64 20.37 -19.84
CA ASN A 86 -2.27 20.57 -20.34
C ASN A 86 -1.79 19.34 -21.13
N GLN A 87 -2.67 18.75 -21.97
CA GLN A 87 -2.36 17.54 -22.75
C GLN A 87 -1.20 17.73 -23.73
N ASP A 88 -0.92 18.96 -24.15
CA ASP A 88 0.21 19.33 -25.01
C ASP A 88 1.58 19.04 -24.37
N LEU A 89 1.63 18.92 -23.04
CA LEU A 89 2.85 18.52 -22.32
C LEU A 89 3.16 17.02 -22.45
N PHE A 90 2.21 16.22 -22.94
CA PHE A 90 2.31 14.76 -22.97
C PHE A 90 2.37 14.25 -24.41
N PRO A 91 3.32 13.35 -24.74
CA PRO A 91 3.34 12.71 -26.03
C PRO A 91 2.13 11.78 -26.17
N LYS A 92 1.40 11.94 -27.29
CA LYS A 92 0.20 11.14 -27.60
C LYS A 92 0.47 9.64 -27.60
N TYR A 93 1.64 9.25 -28.09
CA TYR A 93 2.13 7.87 -28.16
C TYR A 93 3.38 7.75 -27.29
N ARG A 94 3.69 6.54 -26.84
CA ARG A 94 4.89 6.28 -26.03
C ARG A 94 6.16 6.55 -26.82
N GLU A 95 6.17 6.12 -28.08
CA GLU A 95 7.31 6.25 -28.97
C GLU A 95 6.84 6.27 -30.44
N THR A 96 7.69 6.68 -31.37
CA THR A 96 7.47 6.50 -32.81
C THR A 96 8.62 5.71 -33.41
N LEU A 97 8.34 4.50 -33.89
CA LEU A 97 9.33 3.69 -34.59
C LEU A 97 9.48 4.21 -36.02
N THR A 98 10.72 4.50 -36.41
CA THR A 98 11.06 4.88 -37.79
C THR A 98 11.71 3.68 -38.47
N VAL A 99 11.16 3.25 -39.61
CA VAL A 99 11.66 2.09 -40.38
C VAL A 99 11.92 2.52 -41.81
N ASP A 100 13.17 2.40 -42.26
CA ASP A 100 13.54 2.61 -43.65
C ASP A 100 13.53 1.28 -44.40
N HIS A 101 12.71 1.18 -45.45
CA HIS A 101 12.65 0.02 -46.33
C HIS A 101 12.55 0.46 -47.79
N ASP A 102 13.46 -0.05 -48.63
CA ASP A 102 13.54 0.26 -50.07
C ASP A 102 13.51 1.77 -50.39
N GLY A 103 14.23 2.58 -49.61
CA GLY A 103 14.30 4.03 -49.79
C GLY A 103 13.05 4.80 -49.34
N THR A 104 12.07 4.13 -48.73
CA THR A 104 10.89 4.73 -48.13
C THR A 104 10.96 4.66 -46.61
N THR A 105 10.77 5.80 -45.94
CA THR A 105 10.70 5.89 -44.49
C THR A 105 9.25 5.76 -44.01
N PHE A 106 9.00 4.80 -43.13
CA PHE A 106 7.71 4.57 -42.47
C PHE A 106 7.78 4.99 -41.00
N PHE A 107 6.69 5.58 -40.50
CA PHE A 107 6.55 5.99 -39.10
C PHE A 107 5.41 5.22 -38.44
N TYR A 108 5.74 4.44 -37.42
CA TYR A 108 4.76 3.63 -36.67
C TYR A 108 4.63 4.16 -35.24
N PRO A 109 3.47 4.72 -34.87
CA PRO A 109 3.24 5.17 -33.50
C PRO A 109 3.09 3.95 -32.57
N ILE A 110 3.86 3.94 -31.48
CA ILE A 110 3.80 2.90 -30.45
C ILE A 110 2.90 3.39 -29.31
N PRO A 111 1.72 2.77 -29.09
CA PRO A 111 0.83 3.15 -28.01
C PRO A 111 1.39 2.76 -26.63
N TYR A 112 0.76 3.28 -25.58
CA TYR A 112 1.00 2.84 -24.21
C TYR A 112 0.25 1.53 -23.98
N GLN A 113 0.99 0.47 -23.69
CA GLN A 113 0.39 -0.82 -23.34
C GLN A 113 0.00 -0.81 -21.86
N HIS A 114 -1.26 -1.10 -21.57
CA HIS A 114 -1.81 -1.18 -20.22
C HIS A 114 -2.41 -2.56 -19.96
N GLN A 115 -2.05 -3.17 -18.84
CA GLN A 115 -2.69 -4.39 -18.38
C GLN A 115 -3.89 -4.02 -17.51
N LEU A 116 -5.10 -4.40 -17.96
CA LEU A 116 -6.33 -4.08 -17.24
C LEU A 116 -6.34 -4.73 -15.86
N LYS A 117 -6.64 -3.92 -14.85
CA LYS A 117 -6.99 -4.42 -13.52
C LYS A 117 -8.44 -4.94 -13.53
N PRO A 118 -8.84 -5.86 -12.64
CA PRO A 118 -10.21 -6.38 -12.61
C PRO A 118 -11.30 -5.30 -12.56
N GLN A 119 -11.02 -4.19 -11.88
CA GLN A 119 -11.95 -3.07 -11.74
C GLN A 119 -12.01 -2.16 -13.00
N GLU A 120 -11.13 -2.36 -13.97
CA GLU A 120 -11.06 -1.61 -15.23
C GLU A 120 -11.71 -2.34 -16.40
N GLU A 121 -11.82 -3.67 -16.32
CA GLU A 121 -12.41 -4.49 -17.37
C GLU A 121 -13.83 -4.06 -17.75
N CYS A 122 -14.59 -3.52 -16.80
CA CYS A 122 -15.94 -3.03 -17.03
C CYS A 122 -15.98 -1.86 -18.03
N PHE A 123 -14.86 -1.16 -18.26
CA PHE A 123 -14.72 -0.10 -19.25
C PHE A 123 -14.32 -0.61 -20.64
N PHE A 124 -13.95 -1.89 -20.77
CA PHE A 124 -13.46 -2.53 -22.00
C PHE A 124 -14.15 -3.88 -22.27
N LYS A 125 -15.44 -4.01 -21.96
CA LYS A 125 -16.20 -5.28 -21.99
C LYS A 125 -16.02 -6.07 -23.28
N ASP A 126 -16.23 -5.42 -24.44
CA ASP A 126 -16.16 -6.09 -25.74
C ASP A 126 -14.75 -6.65 -26.01
N ARG A 127 -13.72 -5.88 -25.63
CA ARG A 127 -12.32 -6.31 -25.78
C ARG A 127 -11.98 -7.46 -24.84
N VAL A 128 -12.39 -7.35 -23.58
CA VAL A 128 -12.19 -8.40 -22.57
C VAL A 128 -12.88 -9.70 -22.98
N GLU A 129 -14.11 -9.64 -23.48
CA GLU A 129 -14.82 -10.83 -23.99
C GLU A 129 -14.13 -11.42 -25.22
N ALA A 130 -13.69 -10.60 -26.18
CA ALA A 130 -12.98 -11.06 -27.36
C ALA A 130 -11.66 -11.75 -27.00
N ASP A 131 -10.84 -11.12 -26.16
CA ASP A 131 -9.54 -11.65 -25.75
C ASP A 131 -9.70 -12.94 -24.94
N ARG A 132 -10.70 -13.03 -24.03
CA ARG A 132 -10.98 -14.27 -23.29
C ARG A 132 -11.43 -15.42 -24.20
N LYS A 133 -12.25 -15.14 -25.22
CA LYS A 133 -12.62 -16.15 -26.24
C LYS A 133 -11.38 -16.63 -27.01
N LEU A 134 -10.49 -15.71 -27.35
CA LEU A 134 -9.23 -16.02 -28.01
C LEU A 134 -8.33 -16.89 -27.12
N PHE A 135 -8.15 -16.51 -25.86
CA PHE A 135 -7.36 -17.26 -24.87
C PHE A 135 -7.89 -18.69 -24.68
N ALA A 136 -9.21 -18.86 -24.60
CA ALA A 136 -9.84 -20.17 -24.54
C ALA A 136 -9.57 -21.00 -25.81
N GLY A 137 -9.57 -20.36 -26.98
CA GLY A 137 -9.24 -21.03 -28.25
C GLY A 137 -7.77 -21.45 -28.39
N PHE A 138 -6.87 -20.90 -27.58
CA PHE A 138 -5.45 -21.25 -27.53
C PHE A 138 -5.06 -22.10 -26.32
N ASP A 139 -6.04 -22.66 -25.60
CA ASP A 139 -5.83 -23.48 -24.39
C ASP A 139 -4.96 -22.77 -23.33
N ILE A 140 -5.08 -21.44 -23.22
CA ILE A 140 -4.38 -20.68 -22.18
C ILE A 140 -4.92 -21.08 -20.80
N PRO A 141 -4.04 -21.46 -19.84
CA PRO A 141 -4.47 -21.78 -18.48
C PRO A 141 -5.25 -20.62 -17.85
N ASP A 142 -6.39 -20.95 -17.24
CA ASP A 142 -7.27 -19.97 -16.60
C ASP A 142 -7.67 -18.81 -17.53
N ALA A 143 -8.00 -19.11 -18.80
CA ALA A 143 -8.41 -18.14 -19.82
C ALA A 143 -9.51 -17.15 -19.35
N ALA A 144 -10.35 -17.54 -18.40
CA ALA A 144 -11.38 -16.67 -17.82
C ALA A 144 -10.80 -15.51 -16.98
N ASN A 145 -9.66 -15.72 -16.32
CA ASN A 145 -8.97 -14.73 -15.49
C ASN A 145 -7.63 -14.27 -16.08
N ALA A 146 -7.28 -14.74 -17.27
CA ALA A 146 -6.05 -14.38 -17.96
C ALA A 146 -5.96 -12.85 -18.16
N PRO A 147 -4.80 -12.22 -17.91
CA PRO A 147 -4.66 -10.77 -18.01
C PRO A 147 -4.94 -10.24 -19.42
N VAL A 148 -5.84 -9.26 -19.52
CA VAL A 148 -6.13 -8.55 -20.77
C VAL A 148 -5.26 -7.29 -20.88
N ARG A 149 -4.69 -7.06 -22.05
CA ARG A 149 -3.90 -5.85 -22.36
C ARG A 149 -4.62 -5.00 -23.38
N VAL A 150 -4.56 -3.69 -23.20
CA VAL A 150 -5.08 -2.70 -24.13
C VAL A 150 -3.98 -1.72 -24.51
N ASP A 151 -4.02 -1.28 -25.75
CA ASP A 151 -3.14 -0.25 -26.28
C ASP A 151 -3.88 1.08 -26.25
N LEU A 152 -3.31 2.07 -25.56
CA LEU A 152 -3.93 3.37 -25.32
C LEU A 152 -3.00 4.48 -25.79
N THR A 153 -3.56 5.54 -26.36
CA THR A 153 -2.90 6.83 -26.42
C THR A 153 -2.90 7.50 -25.04
N PHE A 154 -2.04 8.49 -24.80
CA PHE A 154 -2.03 9.19 -23.52
C PHE A 154 -3.41 9.79 -23.15
N PRO A 155 -4.16 10.45 -24.07
CA PRO A 155 -5.51 10.93 -23.76
C PRO A 155 -6.49 9.82 -23.36
N GLU A 156 -6.41 8.64 -23.97
CA GLU A 156 -7.26 7.50 -23.62
C GLU A 156 -6.89 6.91 -22.26
N PHE A 157 -5.59 6.88 -21.93
CA PHE A 157 -5.10 6.47 -20.61
C PHE A 157 -5.58 7.45 -19.53
N LEU A 158 -5.49 8.75 -19.79
CA LEU A 158 -5.99 9.78 -18.89
C LEU A 158 -7.51 9.63 -18.67
N ALA A 159 -8.28 9.39 -19.73
CA ALA A 159 -9.72 9.14 -19.64
C ALA A 159 -10.04 7.88 -18.83
N LEU A 160 -9.24 6.81 -18.94
CA LEU A 160 -9.36 5.63 -18.09
C LEU A 160 -9.17 5.98 -16.61
N TYR A 161 -8.12 6.74 -16.28
CA TYR A 161 -7.87 7.15 -14.89
C TYR A 161 -8.96 8.09 -14.35
N GLN A 162 -9.52 8.98 -15.17
CA GLN A 162 -10.69 9.77 -14.77
C GLN A 162 -11.91 8.89 -14.48
N LYS A 163 -12.20 7.87 -15.31
CA LYS A 163 -13.27 6.89 -15.05
C LYS A 163 -13.02 6.14 -13.73
N ARG A 164 -11.78 5.71 -13.48
CA ARG A 164 -11.39 5.03 -12.23
C ARG A 164 -11.55 5.95 -11.01
N PHE A 165 -11.09 7.19 -11.08
CA PHE A 165 -11.26 8.18 -10.01
C PHE A 165 -12.75 8.43 -9.67
N ASN A 166 -13.61 8.45 -10.70
CA ASN A 166 -15.06 8.57 -10.53
C ASN A 166 -15.69 7.32 -9.90
N ALA A 167 -15.23 6.12 -10.29
CA ALA A 167 -15.66 4.86 -9.68
C ALA A 167 -15.32 4.78 -8.17
N LEU A 168 -14.27 5.47 -7.73
CA LEU A 168 -13.89 5.56 -6.31
C LEU A 168 -14.72 6.57 -5.49
N SER A 169 -15.68 7.29 -6.10
CA SER A 169 -16.45 8.37 -5.45
C SER A 169 -17.03 8.01 -4.07
N LYS A 170 -17.67 6.84 -3.92
CA LYS A 170 -18.22 6.39 -2.63
C LYS A 170 -17.13 6.19 -1.56
N LYS A 171 -15.98 5.64 -1.94
CA LYS A 171 -14.84 5.43 -1.03
C LYS A 171 -14.24 6.76 -0.62
N ARG A 172 -14.08 7.69 -1.57
CA ARG A 172 -13.62 9.07 -1.29
C ARG A 172 -14.53 9.77 -0.29
N GLU A 173 -15.84 9.66 -0.47
CA GLU A 173 -16.82 10.23 0.45
C GLU A 173 -16.70 9.64 1.87
N ASN A 174 -16.62 8.31 1.96
CA ASN A 174 -16.49 7.63 3.25
C ASN A 174 -15.19 8.03 3.98
N ILE A 175 -14.07 8.13 3.27
CA ILE A 175 -12.80 8.62 3.84
C ILE A 175 -12.92 10.05 4.33
N ARG A 176 -13.54 10.94 3.55
CA ARG A 176 -13.76 12.33 3.94
C ARG A 176 -14.59 12.42 5.23
N MET A 177 -15.68 11.66 5.30
CA MET A 177 -16.55 11.63 6.48
C MET A 177 -15.85 11.08 7.70
N GLN A 178 -15.11 9.98 7.55
CA GLN A 178 -14.31 9.41 8.64
C GLN A 178 -13.18 10.36 9.06
N ARG A 179 -12.46 11.02 8.15
CA ARG A 179 -11.43 12.01 8.48
C ARG A 179 -11.98 13.10 9.38
N ASN A 180 -13.06 13.75 8.93
CA ASN A 180 -13.62 14.91 9.63
C ASN A 180 -14.15 14.53 11.01
N LYS A 181 -14.75 13.35 11.16
CA LYS A 181 -15.40 12.95 12.41
C LYS A 181 -14.49 12.18 13.38
N LEU A 182 -13.55 11.37 12.87
CA LEU A 182 -12.74 10.45 13.69
C LEU A 182 -11.30 10.92 13.90
N TYR A 183 -10.65 11.46 12.86
CA TYR A 183 -9.19 11.59 12.83
C TYR A 183 -8.69 13.04 12.95
N ALA A 184 -9.40 13.99 12.33
CA ALA A 184 -8.96 15.39 12.27
C ALA A 184 -9.60 16.28 13.34
N HIS A 185 -10.83 15.97 13.78
CA HIS A 185 -11.57 16.79 14.73
C HIS A 185 -12.17 15.95 15.87
N ASN A 186 -12.11 16.50 17.08
CA ASN A 186 -12.83 15.99 18.24
C ASN A 186 -14.29 16.43 18.16
N ASP A 187 -15.04 15.84 17.24
CA ASP A 187 -16.46 16.11 17.06
C ASP A 187 -17.24 15.76 18.34
N GLU A 188 -17.81 16.77 18.99
CA GLU A 188 -18.54 16.63 20.26
C GLU A 188 -19.75 15.71 20.12
N GLN A 189 -20.49 15.82 19.01
CA GLN A 189 -21.65 14.95 18.75
C GLN A 189 -21.20 13.50 18.60
N ARG A 190 -20.05 13.25 17.94
CA ARG A 190 -19.44 11.92 17.93
C ARG A 190 -19.08 11.46 19.34
N ILE A 191 -18.34 12.26 20.11
CA ILE A 191 -17.86 11.87 21.45
C ILE A 191 -19.04 11.51 22.38
N LEU A 192 -20.16 12.20 22.24
CA LEU A 192 -21.37 11.99 23.04
C LEU A 192 -22.34 10.94 22.46
N SER A 193 -22.08 10.40 21.27
CA SER A 193 -22.94 9.41 20.61
C SER A 193 -22.35 7.99 20.69
N ASN A 194 -23.22 7.00 20.80
CA ASN A 194 -22.87 5.57 20.66
C ASN A 194 -22.84 5.10 19.20
N GLU A 195 -22.89 6.02 18.22
CA GLU A 195 -22.97 5.66 16.80
C GLU A 195 -21.58 5.23 16.29
N ASN A 196 -21.48 3.98 15.81
CA ASN A 196 -20.25 3.49 15.23
C ASN A 196 -20.10 4.01 13.79
N LEU A 197 -19.38 5.12 13.63
CA LEU A 197 -19.22 5.79 12.32
C LEU A 197 -18.54 4.93 11.26
N THR A 198 -17.76 3.92 11.66
CA THR A 198 -17.15 2.96 10.72
C THR A 198 -18.20 2.05 10.08
N ASP A 199 -19.34 1.80 10.73
CA ASP A 199 -20.45 1.05 10.15
C ASP A 199 -21.26 1.91 9.16
N ARG A 200 -21.38 3.21 9.45
CA ARG A 200 -22.12 4.15 8.60
C ARG A 200 -21.34 4.56 7.35
N TYR A 201 -20.03 4.68 7.45
CA TYR A 201 -19.13 5.07 6.35
C TYR A 201 -18.04 4.01 6.16
N PRO A 202 -18.36 2.77 5.77
CA PRO A 202 -17.40 1.68 5.79
C PRO A 202 -16.24 1.89 4.81
N ILE A 203 -15.04 1.63 5.29
CA ILE A 203 -13.79 1.55 4.51
C ILE A 203 -13.05 0.31 4.96
N LEU A 204 -12.85 -0.64 4.05
CA LEU A 204 -12.18 -1.90 4.32
C LEU A 204 -10.71 -1.84 3.91
N TYR A 205 -9.90 -2.76 4.42
CA TYR A 205 -8.47 -2.88 4.03
C TYR A 205 -8.25 -3.01 2.52
N PRO A 206 -9.06 -3.77 1.76
CA PRO A 206 -8.95 -3.79 0.30
C PRO A 206 -9.30 -2.45 -0.36
N ASP A 207 -10.19 -1.65 0.24
CA ASP A 207 -10.53 -0.32 -0.27
C ASP A 207 -9.36 0.64 -0.12
N ILE A 208 -8.72 0.61 1.05
CA ILE A 208 -7.48 1.36 1.33
C ILE A 208 -6.39 0.98 0.33
N GLN A 209 -6.18 -0.31 0.11
CA GLN A 209 -5.19 -0.79 -0.86
C GLN A 209 -5.50 -0.31 -2.28
N GLU A 210 -6.75 -0.45 -2.74
CA GLU A 210 -7.15 0.00 -4.09
C GLU A 210 -6.90 1.50 -4.27
N MET A 211 -7.18 2.31 -3.25
CA MET A 211 -6.97 3.75 -3.31
C MET A 211 -5.47 4.12 -3.30
N ILE A 212 -4.63 3.41 -2.53
CA ILE A 212 -3.17 3.62 -2.57
C ILE A 212 -2.64 3.22 -3.95
N ASP A 213 -2.99 2.02 -4.43
CA ASP A 213 -2.49 1.48 -5.69
C ASP A 213 -2.91 2.39 -6.86
N PHE A 214 -4.16 2.86 -6.88
CA PHE A 214 -4.61 3.80 -7.92
C PHE A 214 -3.86 5.14 -7.90
N ALA A 215 -3.56 5.68 -6.71
CA ALA A 215 -2.79 6.91 -6.59
C ALA A 215 -1.35 6.74 -7.11
N LEU A 216 -0.71 5.60 -6.81
CA LEU A 216 0.60 5.23 -7.34
C LEU A 216 0.57 5.03 -8.85
N ASP A 217 -0.45 4.37 -9.41
CA ASP A 217 -0.59 4.18 -10.86
C ASP A 217 -0.72 5.54 -11.59
N CYS A 218 -1.53 6.45 -11.03
CA CYS A 218 -1.77 7.79 -11.59
C CYS A 218 -0.49 8.60 -11.62
N THR A 219 0.13 8.75 -10.45
CA THR A 219 1.34 9.57 -10.29
C THR A 219 2.54 8.94 -11.01
N GLY A 220 2.68 7.61 -10.95
CA GLY A 220 3.74 6.87 -11.63
C GLY A 220 3.67 6.99 -13.15
N LEU A 221 2.48 6.85 -13.75
CA LEU A 221 2.32 7.06 -15.20
C LEU A 221 2.66 8.49 -15.59
N ILE A 222 2.11 9.49 -14.88
CA ILE A 222 2.31 10.90 -15.20
C ILE A 222 3.80 11.26 -15.09
N LEU A 223 4.47 10.85 -14.01
CA LEU A 223 5.90 11.08 -13.83
C LEU A 223 6.72 10.34 -14.88
N GLY A 224 6.40 9.07 -15.16
CA GLY A 224 7.09 8.29 -16.18
C GLY A 224 6.99 8.94 -17.56
N VAL A 225 5.81 9.42 -17.96
CA VAL A 225 5.62 10.10 -19.26
C VAL A 225 6.34 11.45 -19.30
N LEU A 226 6.33 12.22 -18.22
CA LEU A 226 6.94 13.56 -18.21
C LEU A 226 8.46 13.54 -18.04
N THR A 227 9.00 12.55 -17.32
CA THR A 227 10.41 12.52 -16.90
C THR A 227 11.22 11.35 -17.47
N ASP A 228 10.56 10.37 -18.08
CA ASP A 228 11.16 9.09 -18.50
C ASP A 228 11.77 8.29 -17.32
N VAL A 229 11.38 8.61 -16.08
CA VAL A 229 11.82 7.93 -14.87
C VAL A 229 10.67 7.15 -14.25
N ASN A 230 10.84 5.84 -14.14
CA ASN A 230 9.93 4.99 -13.37
C ASN A 230 10.21 5.15 -11.87
N ARG A 231 9.20 5.57 -11.11
CA ARG A 231 9.34 5.79 -9.67
C ARG A 231 9.00 4.52 -8.90
N ALA A 232 9.76 4.26 -7.84
CA ALA A 232 9.52 3.13 -6.96
C ALA A 232 8.17 3.29 -6.25
N THR A 233 7.41 2.21 -6.11
CA THR A 233 6.08 2.22 -5.46
C THR A 233 6.11 1.73 -4.01
N GLN A 234 7.26 1.23 -3.54
CA GLN A 234 7.49 0.78 -2.16
C GLN A 234 8.99 0.71 -1.86
N TYR A 235 9.35 0.65 -0.58
CA TYR A 235 10.71 0.33 -0.14
C TYR A 235 11.09 -1.12 -0.50
N SER A 236 12.34 -1.35 -0.92
CA SER A 236 12.84 -2.68 -1.29
C SER A 236 12.93 -3.65 -0.11
N ASN A 237 13.18 -3.14 1.09
CA ASN A 237 13.31 -3.90 2.34
C ASN A 237 12.09 -3.76 3.26
N ILE A 238 10.90 -3.49 2.70
CA ILE A 238 9.71 -3.20 3.50
C ILE A 238 9.32 -4.34 4.46
N ASP A 239 9.75 -5.58 4.20
CA ASP A 239 9.43 -6.81 4.94
C ASP A 239 10.56 -7.30 5.89
N ASP A 240 11.52 -6.44 6.23
CA ASP A 240 12.68 -6.77 7.05
C ASP A 240 12.38 -7.02 8.56
N TRP A 241 11.17 -6.69 9.02
CA TRP A 241 10.78 -6.83 10.43
C TRP A 241 10.84 -8.28 10.94
N GLU A 242 10.63 -9.28 10.08
CA GLU A 242 10.72 -10.69 10.46
C GLU A 242 12.10 -11.05 11.04
N GLY A 243 13.18 -10.46 10.52
CA GLY A 243 14.53 -10.69 11.03
C GLY A 243 14.69 -10.27 12.50
N THR A 244 14.10 -9.13 12.88
CA THR A 244 14.11 -8.64 14.26
C THR A 244 13.34 -9.58 15.20
N LEU A 245 12.21 -10.13 14.75
CA LEU A 245 11.42 -11.07 15.55
C LEU A 245 12.13 -12.41 15.72
N MET A 246 12.85 -12.88 14.70
CA MET A 246 13.70 -14.07 14.83
C MET A 246 14.78 -13.91 15.90
N LEU A 247 15.39 -12.72 16.00
CA LEU A 247 16.37 -12.43 17.04
C LEU A 247 15.73 -12.37 18.43
N ALA A 248 14.55 -11.76 18.55
CA ALA A 248 13.79 -11.74 19.80
C ALA A 248 13.43 -13.16 20.28
N ARG A 249 13.01 -14.05 19.36
CA ARG A 249 12.77 -15.47 19.65
C ARG A 249 14.00 -16.16 20.22
N LEU A 250 15.17 -15.91 19.63
CA LEU A 250 16.43 -16.48 20.12
C LEU A 250 16.75 -15.95 21.53
N GLY A 251 16.59 -14.65 21.75
CA GLY A 251 16.77 -14.03 23.06
C GLY A 251 15.88 -14.63 24.15
N LEU A 252 14.59 -14.86 23.85
CA LEU A 252 13.66 -15.51 24.77
C LEU A 252 14.12 -16.93 25.17
N LYS A 253 14.63 -17.71 24.21
CA LYS A 253 15.18 -19.05 24.51
C LYS A 253 16.41 -18.99 25.42
N TYR A 254 17.29 -18.01 25.21
CA TYR A 254 18.46 -17.83 26.09
C TYR A 254 18.06 -17.39 27.49
N GLN A 255 17.07 -16.51 27.62
CA GLN A 255 16.54 -16.10 28.92
C GLN A 255 15.96 -17.29 29.70
N GLU A 256 15.20 -18.16 29.03
CA GLU A 256 14.67 -19.38 29.63
C GLU A 256 15.79 -20.33 30.09
N TYR A 257 16.82 -20.49 29.25
CA TYR A 257 18.01 -21.27 29.60
C TYR A 257 18.73 -20.71 30.85
N ASP A 258 19.00 -19.41 30.88
CA ASP A 258 19.68 -18.76 32.02
C ASP A 258 18.86 -18.90 33.31
N PHE A 259 17.53 -18.78 33.21
CA PHE A 259 16.63 -18.99 34.34
C PHE A 259 16.73 -20.41 34.89
N GLN A 260 16.68 -21.43 34.01
CA GLN A 260 16.82 -22.83 34.40
C GLN A 260 18.19 -23.14 35.04
N GLN A 261 19.27 -22.50 34.58
CA GLN A 261 20.59 -22.67 35.19
C GLN A 261 20.67 -22.02 36.57
N SER A 262 20.08 -20.83 36.73
CA SER A 262 19.98 -20.13 38.01
C SER A 262 19.19 -20.94 39.04
N GLU A 263 18.07 -21.52 38.64
CA GLU A 263 17.24 -22.37 39.50
C GLU A 263 18.00 -23.61 39.99
N LYS A 264 18.69 -24.32 39.08
CA LYS A 264 19.55 -25.46 39.44
C LYS A 264 20.67 -25.09 40.39
N ALA A 265 21.30 -23.94 40.18
CA ALA A 265 22.38 -23.46 41.06
C ALA A 265 21.84 -23.16 42.47
N PHE A 266 20.67 -22.52 42.56
CA PHE A 266 19.99 -22.22 43.82
C PHE A 266 19.57 -23.50 44.57
N GLU A 267 18.99 -24.48 43.88
CA GLU A 267 18.62 -25.78 44.47
C GLU A 267 19.85 -26.52 45.03
N ALA A 268 20.95 -26.54 44.28
CA ALA A 268 22.20 -27.17 44.72
C ALA A 268 22.79 -26.48 45.96
N GLU A 269 22.66 -25.15 46.06
CA GLU A 269 23.08 -24.39 47.23
C GLU A 269 22.20 -24.69 48.45
N MET A 270 20.88 -24.73 48.28
CA MET A 270 19.92 -25.10 49.34
C MET A 270 20.17 -26.51 49.87
N GLN A 271 20.44 -27.49 49.00
CA GLN A 271 20.77 -28.85 49.42
C GLN A 271 22.06 -28.92 50.24
N ARG A 272 23.09 -28.13 49.89
CA ARG A 272 24.33 -28.06 50.70
C ARG A 272 24.08 -27.46 52.08
N GLN A 273 23.25 -26.42 52.18
CA GLN A 273 22.94 -25.78 53.46
C GLN A 273 22.10 -26.69 54.37
N LEU A 274 21.15 -27.45 53.81
CA LEU A 274 20.31 -28.38 54.59
C LEU A 274 21.02 -29.69 54.93
N GLY A 275 21.85 -30.23 54.02
CA GLY A 275 22.65 -31.44 54.26
C GLY A 275 23.88 -31.22 55.16
N GLY A 276 24.26 -29.97 55.43
CA GLY A 276 25.35 -29.61 56.33
C GLY A 276 24.99 -29.62 57.82
N ASN A 277 23.70 -29.78 58.18
CA ASN A 277 23.22 -29.71 59.57
C ASN A 277 23.16 -31.06 60.30
N ASP A 278 23.45 -32.20 59.64
CA ASP A 278 23.39 -33.54 60.25
C ASP A 278 24.73 -34.06 60.81
N ASN A 279 25.81 -33.25 60.79
CA ASN A 279 27.13 -33.64 61.30
C ASN A 279 27.63 -32.72 62.43
N GLY A 280 26.80 -32.51 63.46
CA GLY A 280 27.16 -31.76 64.67
C GLY A 280 26.87 -32.54 65.95
N GLU A 281 27.81 -33.40 66.31
CA GLU A 281 28.07 -34.06 67.60
C GLU A 281 27.06 -33.86 68.75
N LEU A 282 26.34 -34.93 69.09
CA LEU A 282 25.91 -35.20 70.47
C LEU A 282 27.16 -35.54 71.30
N GLN A 283 27.67 -34.55 72.05
CA GLN A 283 28.53 -34.77 73.23
C GLN A 283 27.66 -34.88 74.49
#